data_AF-A0A255UBC9-F1
#
_entry.id   AF-A0A255UBC9-F1
#
_cell.length_a   1.000
_cell.length_b   1.000
_cell.length_c   1.000
_cell.angle_alpha   90.00
_cell.angle_beta   90.00
_cell.angle_gamma   90.00
#
_symmetry.space_group_name_H-M   'P 1'
#
loop_
_entity.id
_entity.type
_entity.pdbx_description
1 polymer ?
#
loop_
_entity_poly.entity_id
_entity_poly.type
_entity_poly.pdbx_seq_one_letter_code
_entity_poly.pdbx_strand_id
1 'polypeptide(L)'
;MIAKDKRIDLSTPIERLEFGDGYNLRVHHALHVYEIETVLDLCKTSRNAFLRLRNCGKKTVRAIEMTLSEYGLKLDMDDKSIDEYLNCPSFVLSDEEWENRRYAIAKEIYINKFSDYSIENAELALMAADDFIGVLRKYYQNKD
;
A
#
# COMPACT_ATOMS: atom_id res chain seq x y z
N MET A 1 -11.67 3.88 3.24
CA MET A 1 -10.32 4.46 3.15
C MET A 1 -9.33 3.36 3.47
N ILE A 2 -8.54 2.93 2.47
CA ILE A 2 -7.43 1.99 2.67
C ILE A 2 -6.24 2.86 3.07
N ALA A 3 -5.72 2.69 4.29
CA ALA A 3 -4.54 3.40 4.73
C ALA A 3 -3.34 2.90 3.91
N LYS A 4 -2.88 3.74 2.99
CA LYS A 4 -1.90 3.42 1.95
C LYS A 4 -0.49 3.12 2.47
N ASP A 5 -0.25 3.29 3.77
CA ASP A 5 0.98 2.91 4.49
C ASP A 5 1.08 1.42 4.80
N LYS A 6 0.04 0.63 4.49
CA LYS A 6 0.00 -0.81 4.72
C LYS A 6 -0.11 -1.59 3.42
N ARG A 7 0.73 -1.35 2.41
CA ARG A 7 0.80 -2.31 1.28
C ARG A 7 1.62 -3.51 1.73
N ILE A 8 1.06 -4.71 1.63
CA ILE A 8 1.76 -5.96 1.95
C ILE A 8 2.16 -6.70 0.67
N ASP A 9 3.34 -7.30 0.69
CA ASP A 9 3.77 -8.23 -0.35
C ASP A 9 2.91 -9.50 -0.28
N LEU A 10 2.35 -9.94 -1.42
CA LEU A 10 1.50 -11.12 -1.48
C LEU A 10 2.27 -12.42 -1.15
N SER A 11 3.59 -12.43 -1.31
CA SER A 11 4.46 -13.53 -0.91
C SER A 11 4.74 -13.57 0.61
N THR A 12 4.25 -12.58 1.37
CA THR A 12 4.44 -12.53 2.81
C THR A 12 3.83 -13.77 3.47
N PRO A 13 4.57 -14.44 4.37
CA PRO A 13 4.04 -15.55 5.16
C PRO A 13 2.88 -15.11 6.05
N ILE A 14 1.88 -15.98 6.18
CA ILE A 14 0.64 -15.66 6.88
C ILE A 14 0.88 -15.37 8.36
N GLU A 15 1.91 -15.95 8.97
CA GLU A 15 2.28 -15.80 10.39
C GLU A 15 2.62 -14.35 10.76
N ARG A 16 2.97 -13.52 9.77
CA ARG A 16 3.27 -12.10 9.97
C ARG A 16 2.00 -11.24 10.04
N LEU A 17 0.83 -11.77 9.69
CA LEU A 17 -0.44 -11.06 9.82
C LEU A 17 -0.99 -11.14 11.23
N GLU A 18 -1.47 -10.00 11.73
CA GLU A 18 -2.22 -9.90 12.97
C GLU A 18 -3.70 -9.64 12.69
N PHE A 19 -4.55 -10.56 13.13
CA PHE A 19 -6.00 -10.57 12.98
C PHE A 19 -6.74 -10.01 14.21
N GLY A 20 -6.01 -9.33 15.10
CA GLY A 20 -6.51 -8.71 16.32
C GLY A 20 -6.52 -9.63 17.56
N ASP A 21 -6.61 -8.98 18.72
CA ASP A 21 -6.55 -9.62 20.03
C ASP A 21 -7.68 -10.66 20.19
N GLY A 22 -7.30 -11.92 20.40
CA GLY A 22 -8.21 -13.05 20.62
C GLY A 22 -8.61 -13.85 19.38
N TYR A 23 -8.19 -13.44 18.17
CA TYR A 23 -8.43 -14.19 16.93
C TYR A 23 -7.16 -14.81 16.34
N ASN A 24 -5.98 -14.24 16.58
CA ASN A 24 -4.69 -14.70 16.01
C ASN A 24 -4.46 -16.21 16.07
N LEU A 25 -4.43 -16.80 17.27
CA LEU A 25 -4.22 -18.25 17.43
C LEU A 25 -5.24 -19.11 16.68
N ARG A 26 -6.52 -18.69 16.68
CA ARG A 26 -7.61 -19.43 16.04
C ARG A 26 -7.53 -19.33 14.52
N VAL A 27 -7.24 -18.13 14.01
CA VAL A 27 -7.10 -17.86 12.58
C VAL A 27 -5.87 -18.57 12.04
N HIS A 28 -4.68 -18.36 12.63
CA HIS A 28 -3.44 -19.01 12.20
C HIS A 28 -3.56 -20.54 12.18
N HIS A 29 -4.14 -21.14 13.22
CA HIS A 29 -4.39 -22.58 13.22
C HIS A 29 -5.32 -23.01 12.07
N ALA A 30 -6.38 -22.25 11.79
CA ALA A 30 -7.29 -22.58 10.71
C ALA A 30 -6.65 -22.44 9.32
N LEU A 31 -5.80 -21.43 9.14
CA LEU A 31 -5.04 -21.20 7.90
C LEU A 31 -4.01 -22.32 7.67
N HIS A 32 -3.28 -22.70 8.71
CA HIS A 32 -2.31 -23.79 8.63
C HIS A 32 -2.95 -25.15 8.28
N VAL A 33 -4.10 -25.47 8.87
CA VAL A 33 -4.85 -26.70 8.54
C VAL A 33 -5.31 -26.75 7.09
N TYR A 34 -5.47 -25.59 6.45
CA TYR A 34 -5.91 -25.48 5.06
C TYR A 34 -4.75 -25.20 4.09
N GLU A 35 -3.50 -25.36 4.55
CA GLU A 35 -2.29 -25.15 3.76
C GLU A 35 -2.23 -23.74 3.13
N ILE A 36 -2.79 -22.75 3.83
CA ILE A 36 -2.68 -21.33 3.45
C ILE A 36 -1.42 -20.78 4.08
N GLU A 37 -0.36 -20.63 3.28
CA GLU A 37 0.96 -20.23 3.75
C GLU A 37 1.25 -18.75 3.49
N THR A 38 0.72 -18.18 2.40
CA THR A 38 0.99 -16.79 2.00
C THR A 38 -0.26 -15.92 1.99
N VAL A 39 -0.04 -14.59 1.99
CA VAL A 39 -1.12 -13.61 1.80
C VAL A 39 -1.84 -13.81 0.46
N LEU A 40 -1.12 -14.22 -0.59
CA LEU A 40 -1.70 -14.57 -1.88
C LEU A 40 -2.73 -15.70 -1.76
N ASP A 41 -2.35 -16.79 -1.08
CA ASP A 41 -3.20 -17.97 -0.87
C ASP A 41 -4.45 -17.59 -0.08
N LEU A 42 -4.28 -16.72 0.93
CA LEU A 42 -5.38 -16.18 1.70
C LEU A 42 -6.37 -15.39 0.81
N CYS A 43 -5.87 -14.50 -0.06
CA CYS A 43 -6.70 -13.68 -0.94
C CYS A 43 -7.44 -14.52 -2.00
N LYS A 44 -6.83 -15.61 -2.49
CA LYS A 44 -7.47 -16.54 -3.44
C LYS A 44 -8.53 -17.44 -2.78
N THR A 45 -8.50 -17.56 -1.46
CA THR A 45 -9.44 -18.45 -0.76
C THR A 45 -10.82 -17.82 -0.65
N SER A 46 -11.84 -18.52 -1.16
CA SER A 46 -13.22 -18.03 -1.09
C SER A 46 -13.74 -17.92 0.35
N ARG A 47 -14.57 -16.91 0.59
CA ARG A 47 -15.25 -16.73 1.88
C ARG A 47 -16.03 -17.96 2.33
N ASN A 48 -16.67 -18.66 1.39
CA ASN A 48 -17.45 -19.86 1.67
C ASN A 48 -16.57 -21.04 2.07
N ALA A 49 -15.32 -21.11 1.60
CA ALA A 49 -14.36 -22.11 2.07
C ALA A 49 -14.08 -21.90 3.57
N PHE A 50 -13.84 -20.66 4.01
CA PHE A 50 -13.62 -20.37 5.42
C PHE A 50 -14.82 -20.71 6.31
N LEU A 51 -16.05 -20.42 5.86
CA LEU A 51 -17.26 -20.74 6.64
C LEU A 51 -17.50 -22.25 6.79
N ARG A 52 -16.90 -23.08 5.93
CA ARG A 52 -16.95 -24.55 6.04
C ARG A 52 -15.90 -25.11 7.00
N LEU A 53 -14.91 -24.31 7.42
CA LEU A 53 -13.87 -24.77 8.33
C LEU A 53 -14.37 -24.83 9.78
N ARG A 54 -13.99 -25.91 10.46
CA ARG A 54 -14.22 -26.06 11.89
C ARG A 54 -13.48 -24.94 12.62
N ASN A 55 -14.17 -24.18 13.46
CA ASN A 55 -13.69 -23.02 14.22
C ASN A 55 -13.56 -21.68 13.42
N CYS A 56 -13.92 -21.64 12.15
CA CYS A 56 -14.07 -20.38 11.40
C CYS A 56 -15.53 -19.96 11.27
N GLY A 57 -16.06 -19.35 12.33
CA GLY A 57 -17.37 -18.73 12.30
C GLY A 57 -17.37 -17.39 11.55
N LYS A 58 -18.57 -16.83 11.33
CA LYS A 58 -18.76 -15.51 10.68
C LYS A 58 -17.90 -14.39 11.30
N LYS A 59 -17.67 -14.43 12.61
CA LYS A 59 -16.82 -13.45 13.32
C LYS A 59 -15.35 -13.57 12.94
N THR A 60 -14.84 -14.80 12.85
CA THR A 60 -13.46 -15.09 12.43
C THR A 60 -13.22 -14.64 11.00
N VAL A 61 -14.14 -14.98 10.08
CA VAL A 61 -14.06 -14.56 8.68
C VAL A 61 -14.08 -13.04 8.56
N ARG A 62 -14.93 -12.36 9.34
CA ARG A 62 -14.96 -10.90 9.37
C ARG A 62 -13.65 -10.29 9.88
N ALA A 63 -12.98 -10.91 10.85
CA ALA A 63 -11.66 -10.47 11.30
C ALA A 63 -10.63 -10.54 10.18
N ILE A 64 -10.60 -11.65 9.43
CA ILE A 64 -9.74 -11.83 8.25
C ILE A 64 -10.04 -10.75 7.19
N GLU A 65 -11.32 -10.54 6.86
CA GLU A 65 -11.76 -9.52 5.90
C GLU A 65 -11.34 -8.10 6.33
N MET A 66 -11.48 -7.79 7.63
CA MET A 66 -11.06 -6.50 8.17
C MET A 66 -9.54 -6.33 8.05
N THR A 67 -8.75 -7.31 8.48
CA THR A 67 -7.28 -7.26 8.35
C THR A 67 -6.85 -7.07 6.90
N LEU A 68 -7.37 -7.87 5.96
CA LEU A 68 -7.05 -7.71 4.53
C LEU A 68 -7.43 -6.32 4.00
N SER A 69 -8.58 -5.79 4.43
CA SER A 69 -9.03 -4.47 4.00
C SER A 69 -8.09 -3.32 4.44
N GLU A 70 -7.36 -3.49 5.54
CA GLU A 70 -6.32 -2.54 5.95
C GLU A 70 -5.19 -2.46 4.93
N TYR A 71 -4.89 -3.58 4.26
CA TYR A 71 -3.90 -3.66 3.19
C TYR A 71 -4.49 -3.43 1.79
N GLY A 72 -5.78 -3.11 1.69
CA GLY A 72 -6.48 -2.95 0.41
C GLY A 72 -6.76 -4.26 -0.32
N LEU A 73 -6.64 -5.39 0.38
CA LEU A 73 -6.88 -6.73 -0.13
C LEU A 73 -8.29 -7.22 0.25
N LYS A 74 -8.74 -8.28 -0.42
CA LYS A 74 -10.02 -8.94 -0.17
C LYS A 74 -9.87 -10.45 -0.29
N LEU A 75 -10.82 -11.17 0.27
CA LEU A 75 -11.00 -12.59 -0.04
C LEU A 75 -11.63 -12.75 -1.43
N ASP A 76 -11.44 -13.94 -2.01
CA ASP A 76 -12.00 -14.30 -3.31
C ASP A 76 -11.52 -13.39 -4.47
N MET A 77 -10.26 -12.94 -4.40
CA MET A 77 -9.64 -12.17 -5.48
C MET A 77 -9.33 -13.08 -6.66
N ASP A 78 -9.72 -12.65 -7.86
CA ASP A 78 -9.34 -13.29 -9.11
C ASP A 78 -7.92 -12.86 -9.55
N ASP A 79 -7.34 -13.58 -10.50
CA ASP A 79 -6.00 -13.29 -11.01
C ASP A 79 -5.91 -11.87 -11.57
N LYS A 80 -7.00 -11.36 -12.16
CA LYS A 80 -7.07 -9.98 -12.65
C LYS A 80 -6.98 -8.96 -11.52
N SER A 81 -7.70 -9.15 -10.41
CA SER A 81 -7.66 -8.24 -9.25
C SER A 81 -6.30 -8.31 -8.55
N ILE A 82 -5.65 -9.47 -8.56
CA ILE A 82 -4.28 -9.65 -8.06
C ILE A 82 -3.29 -8.90 -8.94
N ASP A 83 -3.39 -9.05 -10.26
CA ASP A 83 -2.57 -8.31 -11.22
C ASP A 83 -2.81 -6.80 -11.11
N GLU A 84 -4.06 -6.36 -10.91
CA GLU A 84 -4.37 -4.96 -10.64
C GLU A 84 -3.74 -4.48 -9.33
N TYR A 85 -3.76 -5.29 -8.26
CA TYR A 85 -3.10 -4.95 -7.01
C TYR A 85 -1.57 -4.88 -7.16
N LEU A 86 -0.95 -5.77 -7.94
CA LEU A 86 0.48 -5.79 -8.21
C LEU A 86 0.91 -4.62 -9.12
N ASN A 87 0.16 -4.38 -10.19
CA ASN A 87 0.41 -3.34 -11.19
C ASN A 87 -0.15 -1.97 -10.80
N CYS A 88 -0.85 -1.85 -9.67
CA CYS A 88 -1.26 -0.57 -9.12
C CYS A 88 0.02 0.23 -8.82
N PRO A 89 0.25 1.35 -9.53
CA PRO A 89 1.35 2.24 -9.19
C PRO A 89 1.11 2.66 -7.75
N SER A 90 2.09 2.45 -6.87
CA SER A 90 2.04 3.05 -5.56
C SER A 90 1.86 4.55 -5.77
N PHE A 91 0.66 5.05 -5.52
CA PHE A 91 0.39 6.47 -5.71
C PHE A 91 0.97 7.28 -4.52
N VAL A 92 1.76 6.62 -3.66
CA VAL A 92 2.73 7.21 -2.72
C VAL A 92 4.10 6.96 -3.35
N LEU A 93 4.69 8.02 -3.90
CA LEU A 93 6.06 7.97 -4.36
C LEU A 93 6.98 7.73 -3.14
N SER A 94 8.03 6.95 -3.32
CA SER A 94 9.10 6.82 -2.32
C SER A 94 9.77 8.17 -2.07
N ASP A 95 10.53 8.32 -0.98
CA ASP A 95 11.31 9.54 -0.74
C ASP A 95 12.29 9.82 -1.88
N GLU A 96 12.88 8.77 -2.46
CA GLU A 96 13.76 8.87 -3.62
C GLU A 96 13.01 9.35 -4.88
N GLU A 97 11.81 8.82 -5.13
CA GLU A 97 10.96 9.26 -6.24
C GLU A 97 10.47 10.71 -6.05
N TRP A 98 10.18 11.10 -4.81
CA TRP A 98 9.86 12.49 -4.46
C TRP A 98 11.06 13.41 -4.67
N GLU A 99 12.26 13.00 -4.26
CA GLU A 99 13.49 13.79 -4.45
C GLU A 99 13.84 13.93 -5.94
N ASN A 100 13.70 12.86 -6.72
CA ASN A 100 13.88 12.91 -8.17
C ASN A 100 12.88 13.87 -8.84
N ARG A 101 11.65 13.89 -8.36
CA ARG A 101 10.61 14.80 -8.87
C ARG A 101 10.88 16.25 -8.47
N ARG A 102 11.30 16.49 -7.23
CA ARG A 102 11.75 17.79 -6.72
C ARG A 102 12.91 18.34 -7.56
N TYR A 103 13.91 17.51 -7.83
CA TYR A 103 15.05 17.86 -8.66
C TYR A 103 14.63 18.20 -10.10
N ALA A 104 13.74 17.42 -10.72
CA ALA A 104 13.24 17.69 -12.06
C ALA A 104 12.54 19.05 -12.15
N ILE A 105 11.68 19.36 -11.18
CA ILE A 105 10.98 20.66 -11.09
C ILE A 105 11.98 21.80 -10.89
N ALA A 106 12.92 21.65 -9.95
CA ALA A 106 13.94 22.68 -9.69
C ALA A 106 14.79 22.94 -10.94
N LYS A 107 15.21 21.88 -11.64
CA LYS A 107 15.97 22.00 -12.90
C LYS A 107 15.17 22.73 -13.98
N GLU A 108 13.89 22.43 -14.13
CA GLU A 108 13.02 23.11 -15.10
C GLU A 108 12.86 24.59 -14.78
N ILE A 109 12.62 24.94 -13.50
CA ILE A 109 12.55 26.33 -13.04
C ILE A 109 13.88 27.03 -13.33
N TYR A 110 14.99 26.37 -13.02
CA TYR A 110 16.33 26.95 -13.16
C TYR A 110 16.64 27.31 -14.61
N ILE A 111 16.39 26.36 -15.53
CA ILE A 111 16.63 26.54 -16.97
C ILE A 111 15.70 27.61 -17.58
N ASN A 112 14.44 27.65 -17.14
CA ASN A 112 13.43 28.51 -17.78
C ASN A 112 13.37 29.93 -17.22
N LYS A 113 13.71 30.15 -15.94
CA LYS A 113 13.58 31.46 -15.29
C LYS A 113 14.89 32.22 -15.11
N PHE A 114 16.03 31.54 -15.14
CA PHE A 114 17.31 32.17 -14.88
C PHE A 114 18.24 31.99 -16.09
N SER A 115 18.76 33.11 -16.60
CA SER A 115 19.75 33.13 -17.69
C SER A 115 21.18 32.91 -17.20
N ASP A 116 21.41 33.09 -15.90
CA ASP A 116 22.74 33.20 -15.31
C ASP A 116 22.96 32.01 -14.37
N TYR A 117 24.08 31.32 -14.54
CA TYR A 117 24.43 30.11 -13.77
C TYR A 117 24.91 30.41 -12.33
N SER A 118 24.23 31.31 -11.63
CA SER A 118 24.55 31.66 -10.24
C SER A 118 24.05 30.59 -9.27
N ILE A 119 24.73 30.47 -8.13
CA ILE A 119 24.36 29.58 -7.03
C ILE A 119 23.03 30.05 -6.40
N GLU A 120 22.84 31.35 -6.24
CA GLU A 120 21.64 31.96 -5.66
C GLU A 120 20.37 31.61 -6.45
N ASN A 121 20.44 31.60 -7.78
CA ASN A 121 19.34 31.19 -8.65
C ASN A 121 19.00 29.70 -8.52
N ALA A 122 20.01 28.86 -8.26
CA ALA A 122 19.82 27.43 -8.06
C ALA A 122 19.11 27.14 -6.73
N GLU A 123 19.48 27.88 -5.68
CA GLU A 123 18.82 27.81 -4.37
C GLU A 123 17.36 28.28 -4.45
N LEU A 124 17.07 29.36 -5.18
CA LEU A 124 15.70 29.83 -5.43
C LEU A 124 14.86 28.79 -6.18
N ALA A 125 15.44 28.11 -7.18
CA ALA A 125 14.75 27.06 -7.93
C ALA A 125 14.42 25.83 -7.04
N LEU A 126 15.34 25.45 -6.14
CA LEU A 126 15.12 24.38 -5.18
C LEU A 126 14.01 24.73 -4.19
N MET A 127 14.03 25.94 -3.60
CA MET A 127 12.95 26.38 -2.70
C MET A 127 11.57 26.37 -3.37
N ALA A 128 11.50 26.85 -4.62
CA ALA A 128 10.24 26.83 -5.37
C ALA A 128 9.74 25.39 -5.66
N ALA A 129 10.66 24.46 -5.89
CA ALA A 129 10.32 23.04 -6.05
C ALA A 129 9.84 22.42 -4.74
N ASP A 130 10.46 22.77 -3.60
CA ASP A 130 10.04 22.34 -2.26
C ASP A 130 8.59 22.74 -1.96
N ASP A 131 8.25 24.02 -2.20
CA ASP A 131 6.90 24.53 -2.01
C ASP A 131 5.89 23.79 -2.90
N PHE A 132 6.25 23.56 -4.18
CA PHE A 132 5.38 22.87 -5.13
C PHE A 132 5.14 21.41 -4.75
N ILE A 133 6.19 20.68 -4.36
CA ILE A 133 6.08 19.32 -3.83
C ILE A 133 5.25 19.30 -2.55
N GLY A 134 5.40 20.29 -1.67
CA GLY A 134 4.59 20.43 -0.46
C GLY A 134 3.09 20.56 -0.76
N VAL A 135 2.71 21.36 -1.76
CA VAL A 135 1.32 21.47 -2.23
C VAL A 135 0.83 20.17 -2.84
N LEU A 136 1.63 19.51 -3.67
CA LEU A 136 1.28 18.22 -4.28
C LEU A 136 1.07 17.14 -3.21
N ARG A 137 1.96 17.04 -2.22
CA ARG A 137 1.84 16.10 -1.10
C ARG A 137 0.51 16.31 -0.36
N LYS A 138 0.16 17.56 -0.04
CA LYS A 138 -1.15 17.89 0.58
C LYS A 138 -2.32 17.50 -0.32
N TYR A 139 -2.26 17.77 -1.61
CA TYR A 139 -3.33 17.41 -2.54
C TYR A 139 -3.52 15.89 -2.65
N TYR A 140 -2.42 15.13 -2.64
CA TYR A 140 -2.47 13.67 -2.65
C TYR A 140 -2.91 13.07 -1.32
N GLN A 141 -2.63 13.72 -0.20
CA GLN A 141 -3.12 13.34 1.14
C GLN A 141 -4.60 13.72 1.35
N ASN A 142 -5.09 14.79 0.71
CA ASN A 142 -6.47 15.28 0.85
C ASN A 142 -7.44 14.70 -0.18
N LYS A 143 -7.01 13.76 -1.03
CA LYS A 143 -7.86 13.08 -2.03
C LYS A 143 -8.60 11.86 -1.49
N ASP A 144 -8.72 11.77 -0.17
CA ASP A 144 -9.47 10.76 0.57
C ASP A 144 -10.95 11.14 0.77
#